data_AF-X5X5G0-F1
#
_entry.id   AF-X5X5G0-F1
#
_cell.length_a   1.000
_cell.length_b   1.000
_cell.length_c   1.000
_cell.angle_alpha   90.00
_cell.angle_beta   90.00
_cell.angle_gamma   90.00
#
_symmetry.space_group_name_H-M   'P 1'
#
loop_
_entity.id
_entity.type
_entity.pdbx_description
1 polymer ?
#
loop_
_entity_poly.entity_id
_entity_poly.type
_entity_poly.pdbx_seq_one_letter_code
_entity_poly.pdbx_strand_id
1 'polypeptide(L)'
;MLSSNSGVLAFAEVEKRLRVAERLARCIDDPCCPDQVVHSLADMIDFRMKVIAAGYEDGNDANRLRRDPVFKMAQDALPSGRDLASQSTLCRLENLPGVRELVAMGRAMVDLYCASFRQVPKRIVLDIDDTFDAVHGGQQLRVQCPP
;
A
#
# COMPACT_ATOMS: atom_id res chain seq x y z
N MET A 1 -17.03 2.23 21.70
CA MET A 1 -16.66 2.87 20.42
C MET A 1 -17.26 2.03 19.31
N LEU A 2 -18.18 2.58 18.50
CA LEU A 2 -18.51 1.99 17.21
C LEU A 2 -17.63 2.71 16.18
N SER A 3 -16.65 2.00 15.62
CA SER A 3 -15.93 2.47 14.43
C SER A 3 -16.64 1.92 13.20
N SER A 4 -16.89 2.76 12.20
CA SER A 4 -17.43 2.35 10.89
C SER A 4 -16.42 1.53 10.09
N ASN A 5 -15.17 1.42 10.56
CA ASN A 5 -14.06 0.78 9.86
C ASN A 5 -13.87 -0.69 10.24
N SER A 6 -14.86 -1.35 10.87
CA SER A 6 -14.73 -2.74 11.32
C SER A 6 -14.38 -3.74 10.21
N GLY A 7 -14.70 -3.40 8.95
CA GLY A 7 -14.31 -4.18 7.77
C GLY A 7 -12.80 -4.39 7.61
N VAL A 8 -11.96 -3.49 8.15
CA VAL A 8 -10.49 -3.65 8.09
C VAL A 8 -9.98 -4.83 8.91
N LEU A 9 -10.76 -5.35 9.86
CA LEU A 9 -10.43 -6.58 10.59
C LEU A 9 -10.56 -7.81 9.67
N ALA A 10 -11.56 -7.82 8.78
CA ALA A 10 -11.68 -8.88 7.77
C ALA A 10 -10.52 -8.79 6.76
N PHE A 11 -10.11 -7.58 6.38
CA PHE A 11 -8.92 -7.36 5.55
C PHE A 11 -7.66 -7.88 6.25
N ALA A 12 -7.51 -7.66 7.56
CA ALA A 12 -6.37 -8.17 8.33
C ALA A 12 -6.24 -9.69 8.25
N GLU A 13 -7.35 -10.43 8.26
CA GLU A 13 -7.34 -11.89 8.12
C GLU A 13 -6.91 -12.36 6.72
N VAL A 14 -7.23 -11.57 5.68
CA VAL A 14 -6.72 -11.83 4.33
C VAL A 14 -5.23 -11.52 4.26
N GLU A 15 -4.80 -10.38 4.80
CA GLU A 15 -3.39 -9.99 4.82
C GLU A 15 -2.53 -11.01 5.58
N LYS A 16 -2.99 -11.54 6.72
CA LYS A 16 -2.29 -12.61 7.45
C LYS A 16 -2.03 -13.85 6.59
N ARG A 17 -2.91 -14.16 5.64
CA ARG A 17 -2.79 -15.33 4.75
C ARG A 17 -1.90 -15.05 3.55
N LEU A 18 -2.02 -13.86 2.95
CA LEU A 18 -1.35 -13.51 1.70
C LEU A 18 0.04 -12.89 1.93
N ARG A 19 0.22 -12.20 3.06
CA ARG A 19 1.42 -11.45 3.47
C ARG A 19 1.85 -10.46 2.38
N VAL A 20 0.90 -9.72 1.81
CA VAL A 20 1.17 -8.78 0.71
C VAL A 20 2.13 -7.69 1.16
N ALA A 21 1.89 -7.09 2.33
CA ALA A 21 2.70 -6.00 2.84
C ALA A 21 4.16 -6.41 3.04
N GLU A 22 4.40 -7.62 3.56
CA GLU A 22 5.75 -8.15 3.73
C GLU A 22 6.42 -8.49 2.40
N ARG A 23 5.69 -9.03 1.44
CA ARG A 23 6.21 -9.29 0.08
C ARG A 23 6.67 -7.99 -0.58
N LEU A 24 5.86 -6.94 -0.47
CA LEU A 24 6.18 -5.62 -1.01
C LEU A 24 7.34 -4.97 -0.25
N ALA A 25 7.36 -5.04 1.08
CA ALA A 25 8.44 -4.48 1.89
C ALA A 25 9.81 -5.08 1.54
N ARG A 26 9.88 -6.39 1.24
CA ARG A 26 11.13 -7.06 0.83
C ARG A 26 11.68 -6.59 -0.51
N CYS A 27 10.90 -5.87 -1.31
CA CYS A 27 11.33 -5.31 -2.57
C CYS A 27 11.95 -3.92 -2.43
N ILE A 28 11.92 -3.33 -1.23
CA ILE A 28 12.35 -1.95 -0.98
C ILE A 28 13.56 -1.98 -0.04
N ASP A 29 14.64 -1.33 -0.46
CA ASP A 29 15.79 -1.09 0.40
C ASP A 29 15.49 0.07 1.36
N ASP A 30 15.38 -0.22 2.66
CA ASP A 30 15.18 0.80 3.69
C ASP A 30 16.52 1.47 4.03
N PRO A 31 16.70 2.78 3.76
CA PRO A 31 17.94 3.49 4.09
C PRO A 31 18.04 3.83 5.59
N CYS A 32 17.00 3.58 6.38
CA CYS A 32 17.00 3.88 7.80
C CYS A 32 18.02 3.00 8.53
N CYS A 33 18.70 3.58 9.51
CA CYS A 33 19.48 2.79 10.47
C CYS A 33 18.52 1.85 11.22
N PRO A 34 18.78 0.52 11.29
CA PRO A 34 17.85 -0.44 11.90
C PRO A 34 17.42 -0.07 13.33
N ASP A 35 18.33 0.48 14.13
CA ASP A 35 18.05 0.88 15.53
C ASP A 35 17.14 2.12 15.64
N GLN A 36 16.89 2.81 14.53
CA GLN A 36 16.03 4.00 14.45
C GLN A 36 14.67 3.71 13.80
N VAL A 37 14.42 2.45 13.39
CA VAL A 37 13.15 2.05 12.78
C VAL A 37 12.08 1.91 13.85
N VAL A 38 11.11 2.83 13.83
CA VAL A 38 9.96 2.85 14.76
C VAL A 38 8.79 2.01 14.22
N HIS A 39 8.61 2.02 12.90
CA HIS A 39 7.60 1.29 12.14
C HIS A 39 8.29 0.58 10.98
N SER A 40 8.12 -0.73 10.84
CA SER A 40 8.72 -1.44 9.71
C SER A 40 8.05 -1.03 8.39
N LEU A 41 8.74 -1.20 7.26
CA LEU A 41 8.13 -1.01 5.94
C LEU A 41 6.87 -1.88 5.78
N ALA A 42 6.88 -3.11 6.27
CA ALA A 42 5.72 -4.00 6.23
C ALA A 42 4.55 -3.43 7.04
N ASP A 43 4.77 -2.96 8.27
CA ASP A 43 3.71 -2.35 9.08
C ASP A 43 3.14 -1.10 8.41
N MET A 44 4.00 -0.27 7.81
CA MET A 44 3.57 0.94 7.13
C MET A 44 2.76 0.66 5.86
N ILE A 45 3.20 -0.31 5.04
CA ILE A 45 2.48 -0.75 3.84
C ILE A 45 1.13 -1.36 4.23
N ASP A 46 1.11 -2.25 5.23
CA ASP A 46 -0.11 -2.88 5.71
C ASP A 46 -1.12 -1.85 6.25
N PHE A 47 -0.66 -0.90 7.06
CA PHE A 47 -1.51 0.19 7.54
C PHE A 47 -2.07 0.99 6.36
N ARG A 48 -1.23 1.31 5.38
CA ARG A 48 -1.64 2.09 4.21
C ARG A 48 -2.68 1.35 3.36
N MET A 49 -2.48 0.06 3.11
CA MET A 49 -3.44 -0.78 2.40
C MET A 49 -4.81 -0.78 3.10
N LYS A 50 -4.83 -0.90 4.44
CA LYS A 50 -6.07 -0.85 5.22
C LYS A 50 -6.75 0.51 5.17
N VAL A 51 -5.97 1.59 5.19
CA VAL A 51 -6.49 2.96 5.07
C VAL A 51 -7.16 3.17 3.70
N ILE A 52 -6.51 2.71 2.62
CA ILE A 52 -7.09 2.75 1.26
C ILE A 52 -8.36 1.88 1.18
N ALA A 53 -8.31 0.64 1.69
CA ALA A 53 -9.45 -0.28 1.68
C ALA A 53 -10.66 0.24 2.48
N ALA A 54 -10.43 1.13 3.44
CA ALA A 54 -11.48 1.80 4.21
C ALA A 54 -12.02 3.09 3.55
N GLY A 55 -11.53 3.46 2.36
CA GLY A 55 -11.99 4.64 1.60
C GLY A 55 -11.29 5.94 1.99
N TYR A 56 -10.06 5.86 2.50
CA TYR A 56 -9.24 7.02 2.88
C TYR A 56 -7.96 7.11 2.02
N GLU A 57 -8.13 7.01 0.70
CA GLU A 57 -7.04 6.95 -0.27
C GLU A 57 -6.21 8.24 -0.37
N ASP A 58 -6.77 9.41 -0.03
CA ASP A 58 -6.06 10.71 -0.08
C ASP A 58 -4.97 10.87 1.00
N GLY A 59 -4.97 9.99 2.01
CA GLY A 59 -4.01 9.94 3.09
C GLY A 59 -4.11 11.08 4.13
N ASN A 60 -4.98 12.08 3.98
CA ASN A 60 -5.04 13.22 4.91
C ASN A 60 -5.52 12.80 6.32
N ASP A 61 -6.31 11.74 6.38
CA ASP A 61 -6.89 11.17 7.61
C ASP A 61 -5.91 10.29 8.39
N ALA A 62 -4.72 9.98 7.85
CA ALA A 62 -3.79 9.04 8.46
C ALA A 62 -3.37 9.44 9.90
N ASN A 63 -3.26 10.74 10.19
CA ASN A 63 -2.94 11.23 11.54
C ASN A 63 -4.06 11.04 12.58
N ARG A 64 -5.31 10.94 12.10
CA ARG A 64 -6.47 10.56 12.91
C ARG A 64 -6.55 9.04 13.03
N LEU A 65 -6.45 8.33 11.91
CA LEU A 65 -6.61 6.87 11.83
C LEU A 65 -5.51 6.09 12.55
N ARG A 66 -4.28 6.61 12.65
CA ARG A 66 -3.19 5.97 13.42
C ARG A 66 -3.51 5.75 14.91
N ARG A 67 -4.52 6.46 15.42
CA ARG A 67 -5.02 6.38 16.79
C ARG A 67 -6.31 5.56 16.91
N ASP A 68 -6.94 5.18 15.80
CA ASP A 68 -8.18 4.40 15.81
C ASP A 68 -7.89 2.98 16.35
N PRO A 69 -8.57 2.55 17.43
CA PRO A 69 -8.43 1.21 17.99
C PRO A 69 -8.61 0.08 16.98
N VAL A 70 -9.49 0.24 16.00
CA VAL A 70 -9.77 -0.80 15.00
C VAL A 70 -8.59 -0.98 14.06
N PHE A 71 -7.93 0.10 13.65
CA PHE A 71 -6.71 0.00 12.83
C PHE A 71 -5.54 -0.58 13.62
N LYS A 72 -5.39 -0.22 14.90
CA LYS A 72 -4.39 -0.83 15.79
C LYS A 72 -4.62 -2.33 15.93
N MET A 73 -5.85 -2.75 16.22
CA MET A 73 -6.20 -4.17 16.31
C MET A 73 -6.00 -4.91 15.00
N ALA A 74 -6.29 -4.28 13.87
CA ALA A 74 -6.04 -4.86 12.54
C ALA A 74 -4.55 -5.07 12.24
N GLN A 75 -3.64 -4.40 12.95
CA GLN A 75 -2.19 -4.63 12.90
C GLN A 75 -1.68 -5.46 14.09
N ASP A 76 -2.55 -6.22 14.74
CA ASP A 76 -2.26 -7.00 15.95
C ASP A 76 -1.64 -6.16 17.09
N ALA A 77 -1.88 -4.85 17.10
CA ALA A 77 -1.46 -3.92 18.13
C ALA A 77 -2.57 -3.66 19.15
N LEU A 78 -2.18 -3.41 20.41
CA LEU A 78 -3.12 -3.02 21.46
C LEU A 78 -3.76 -1.66 21.14
N PRO A 79 -5.08 -1.46 21.36
CA PRO A 79 -5.72 -0.15 21.24
C PRO A 79 -5.03 0.98 22.01
N SER A 80 -4.51 0.67 23.20
CA SER A 80 -3.77 1.58 24.07
C SER A 80 -2.27 1.64 23.76
N GLY A 81 -1.80 0.84 22.80
CA GLY A 81 -0.40 0.81 22.39
C GLY A 81 0.01 2.06 21.60
N ARG A 82 1.26 2.05 21.13
CA ARG A 82 1.82 3.09 20.27
C ARG A 82 0.90 3.33 19.07
N ASP A 83 0.79 4.58 18.66
CA ASP A 83 0.12 4.94 17.42
C ASP A 83 0.83 4.34 16.20
N LEU A 84 0.07 4.04 15.15
CA LEU A 84 0.62 3.60 13.87
C LEU A 84 1.37 4.76 13.16
N ALA A 85 1.96 4.48 11.99
CA ALA A 85 2.74 5.47 11.25
C ALA A 85 1.96 6.77 10.97
N SER A 86 2.65 7.93 11.03
CA SER A 86 2.02 9.23 10.75
C SER A 86 1.81 9.40 9.25
N GLN A 87 0.96 10.36 8.88
CA GLN A 87 0.84 10.79 7.49
C GLN A 87 2.21 11.12 6.87
N SER A 88 3.05 11.88 7.58
CA SER A 88 4.40 12.23 7.08
C SER A 88 5.33 11.02 6.93
N THR A 89 5.16 10.00 7.77
CA THR A 89 5.95 8.76 7.67
C THR A 89 5.47 7.93 6.49
N LEU A 90 4.15 7.81 6.28
CA LEU A 90 3.57 7.13 5.12
C LEU A 90 3.91 7.84 3.80
N CYS A 91 3.86 9.18 3.78
CA CYS A 91 4.27 9.97 2.62
C CYS A 91 5.74 9.69 2.25
N ARG A 92 6.62 9.55 3.24
CA ARG A 92 8.02 9.15 2.99
C ARG A 92 8.12 7.74 2.41
N LEU A 93 7.35 6.78 2.94
CA LEU A 93 7.26 5.43 2.39
C LEU A 93 6.81 5.46 0.92
N GLU A 94 5.74 6.18 0.60
CA GLU A 94 5.18 6.22 -0.76
C GLU A 94 6.17 6.81 -1.79
N ASN A 95 7.07 7.69 -1.34
CA ASN A 95 8.11 8.29 -2.18
C ASN A 95 9.47 7.56 -2.09
N LEU A 96 9.56 6.46 -1.32
CA LEU A 96 10.82 5.74 -1.13
C LEU A 96 11.17 4.81 -2.31
N PRO A 97 10.26 3.97 -2.85
CA PRO A 97 10.58 3.07 -3.96
C PRO A 97 10.95 3.82 -5.23
N GLY A 98 12.10 3.48 -5.82
CA GLY A 98 12.46 3.88 -7.17
C GLY A 98 11.86 2.95 -8.22
N VAL A 99 12.20 3.18 -9.49
CA VAL A 99 11.69 2.39 -10.62
C VAL A 99 12.03 0.89 -10.48
N ARG A 100 13.19 0.56 -9.93
CA ARG A 100 13.63 -0.84 -9.78
C ARG A 100 12.80 -1.56 -8.73
N GLU A 101 12.58 -0.91 -7.59
CA GLU A 101 11.77 -1.41 -6.48
C GLU A 101 10.31 -1.55 -6.93
N LEU A 102 9.76 -0.59 -7.67
CA LEU A 102 8.41 -0.66 -8.25
C LEU A 102 8.25 -1.86 -9.20
N VAL A 103 9.24 -2.11 -10.07
CA VAL A 103 9.23 -3.29 -10.94
C VAL A 103 9.30 -4.59 -10.13
N ALA A 104 10.12 -4.63 -9.08
CA ALA A 104 10.23 -5.79 -8.20
C ALA A 104 8.92 -6.04 -7.43
N MET A 105 8.27 -4.99 -6.92
CA MET A 105 6.96 -5.04 -6.28
C MET A 105 5.88 -5.58 -7.24
N GLY A 106 5.86 -5.07 -8.49
CA GLY A 106 4.95 -5.56 -9.52
C GLY A 106 5.15 -7.06 -9.80
N ARG A 107 6.40 -7.52 -9.90
CA ARG A 107 6.72 -8.95 -10.03
C ARG A 107 6.24 -9.76 -8.83
N ALA A 108 6.45 -9.26 -7.61
CA ALA A 108 5.99 -9.94 -6.40
C ALA A 108 4.45 -10.11 -6.37
N MET A 109 3.70 -9.12 -6.89
CA MET A 109 2.24 -9.22 -7.04
C MET A 109 1.83 -10.23 -8.12
N VAL A 110 2.54 -10.26 -9.26
CA VAL A 110 2.32 -11.26 -10.31
C VAL A 110 2.61 -12.67 -9.78
N ASP A 111 3.70 -12.86 -9.04
CA ASP A 111 4.07 -14.14 -8.45
C ASP A 111 3.01 -14.61 -7.45
N LEU A 112 2.50 -13.70 -6.61
CA LEU A 112 1.41 -13.99 -5.69
C LEU A 112 0.14 -14.42 -6.44
N TYR A 113 -0.23 -13.72 -7.52
CA TYR A 113 -1.37 -14.08 -8.35
C TYR A 113 -1.20 -15.46 -9.00
N CYS A 114 -0.04 -15.72 -9.61
CA CYS A 114 0.27 -17.00 -10.23
C CYS A 114 0.23 -18.16 -9.21
N ALA A 115 0.73 -17.93 -7.99
CA ALA A 115 0.71 -18.92 -6.92
C ALA A 115 -0.70 -19.23 -6.39
N SER A 116 -1.70 -18.39 -6.68
CA SER A 116 -3.10 -18.64 -6.28
C SER A 116 -3.75 -19.79 -7.07
N PHE A 117 -3.20 -20.16 -8.22
CA PHE A 117 -3.73 -21.23 -9.06
C PHE A 117 -3.23 -22.61 -8.62
N ARG A 118 -4.15 -23.55 -8.41
CA ARG A 118 -3.79 -24.98 -8.19
C ARG A 118 -3.26 -25.65 -9.45
N GLN A 119 -3.68 -25.19 -10.63
CA GLN A 119 -3.27 -25.65 -11.94
C GLN A 119 -3.14 -24.45 -12.86
N VAL A 120 -2.13 -24.45 -13.74
CA VAL A 120 -1.87 -23.33 -14.65
C VAL A 120 -3.09 -23.08 -15.55
N PRO A 121 -3.66 -21.86 -15.55
CA PRO A 121 -4.81 -21.54 -16.37
C PRO A 121 -4.43 -21.48 -17.86
N LYS A 122 -5.37 -21.86 -18.75
CA LYS A 122 -5.16 -21.79 -20.21
C LYS A 122 -5.18 -20.36 -20.76
N ARG A 123 -5.70 -19.40 -20.00
CA ARG A 123 -5.84 -17.99 -20.38
C ARG A 123 -5.85 -17.12 -19.12
N ILE A 124 -5.13 -16.02 -19.15
CA ILE A 124 -5.22 -14.91 -18.19
C ILE A 124 -5.69 -13.68 -18.98
N VAL A 125 -6.64 -12.94 -18.44
CA VAL A 125 -7.09 -11.65 -18.98
C VAL A 125 -6.62 -10.59 -17.99
N LEU A 126 -5.82 -9.64 -18.46
CA LEU A 126 -5.34 -8.52 -17.68
C LEU A 126 -6.07 -7.28 -18.16
N ASP A 127 -6.67 -6.55 -17.21
CA ASP A 127 -7.15 -5.21 -17.47
C ASP A 127 -6.00 -4.23 -17.30
N ILE A 128 -5.92 -3.24 -18.18
CA ILE A 128 -4.92 -2.18 -18.11
C ILE A 128 -5.70 -0.88 -18.10
N ASP A 129 -5.98 -0.36 -16.91
CA ASP A 129 -6.58 0.94 -16.74
C ASP A 129 -5.55 2.02 -17.08
N ASP A 130 -5.67 2.65 -18.26
CA ASP A 130 -4.94 3.87 -18.55
C ASP A 130 -5.70 5.07 -17.93
N THR A 131 -5.39 5.40 -16.68
CA THR A 131 -5.80 6.71 -16.17
C THR A 131 -4.86 7.76 -16.77
N PHE A 132 -5.13 8.14 -18.02
CA PHE A 132 -4.55 9.34 -18.59
C PHE A 132 -5.19 10.54 -17.87
N ASP A 133 -4.54 11.02 -16.81
CA ASP A 133 -4.92 12.27 -16.15
C ASP A 133 -4.52 13.41 -17.11
N ALA A 134 -5.42 13.72 -18.04
CA ALA A 134 -5.31 14.91 -18.86
C ALA A 134 -5.40 16.10 -17.89
N VAL A 135 -4.24 16.58 -17.43
CA VAL A 135 -4.12 17.81 -16.64
C VAL A 135 -5.00 18.88 -17.27
N HIS A 136 -6.10 19.22 -16.58
CA HIS A 136 -6.93 20.37 -16.94
C HIS A 136 -6.19 21.65 -16.53
N GLY A 137 -5.01 21.84 -17.08
CA GLY A 137 -4.31 23.11 -17.15
C GLY A 137 -4.29 23.52 -18.61
N GLY A 138 -4.97 24.62 -18.96
CA GLY A 138 -5.00 25.18 -20.30
C GLY A 138 -3.66 25.75 -20.77
N GLN A 139 -2.58 24.95 -20.77
CA GLN A 139 -1.33 25.27 -21.43
C GLN A 139 -1.04 24.25 -22.51
N GLN A 140 -1.47 24.64 -23.71
CA GLN A 140 -1.12 24.03 -24.97
C GLN A 140 0.39 24.13 -25.20
N LEU A 141 1.11 23.02 -25.06
CA LEU A 141 2.39 22.83 -25.74
C LEU A 141 2.36 21.52 -26.51
N ARG A 142 2.32 21.69 -27.83
CA ARG A 142 2.33 20.64 -28.86
C ARG A 142 3.60 19.79 -28.72
N VAL A 143 3.44 18.47 -28.73
CA VAL A 143 4.51 17.57 -29.17
C VAL A 143 4.24 17.28 -30.65
N GLN A 144 4.96 17.97 -31.53
CA GLN A 144 5.11 17.53 -32.92
C GLN A 144 6.05 16.32 -32.93
N CYS A 145 5.58 15.22 -33.50
CA CYS A 145 6.43 14.13 -33.95
C CYS A 145 7.13 14.57 -35.25
N PRO A 146 8.46 14.54 -35.37
CA PRO A 146 9.13 14.68 -36.67
C PRO A 146 9.03 13.36 -37.46
N PRO A 147 9.15 13.41 -38.80
CA PRO A 147 8.86 12.29 -39.71
C PRO A 147 9.78 11.08 -39.56
#